data_AF-Q8EZZ8-F1
#
_entry.id   AF-Q8EZZ8-F1
#
_cell.length_a   1.000
_cell.length_b   1.000
_cell.length_c   1.000
_cell.angle_alpha   90.00
_cell.angle_beta   90.00
_cell.angle_gamma   90.00
#
_symmetry.space_group_name_H-M   'P 1'
#
loop_
_entity.id
_entity.type
_entity.pdbx_description
1 polymer ?
#
loop_
_entity_poly.entity_id
_entity_poly.type
_entity_poly.pdbx_seq_one_letter_code
_entity_poly.pdbx_strand_id
1 'polypeptide(L)'
;MNDLFEPLKLFLKNRETEYSLISDFRRETLLKFSKNIKQEISKNNFAKLLFVCTHNSRRSQIAQMLAYASAKYLGIQSIQTYSGGTEVTEFFKNSVQALINIGFQIEQKYEKNQNPKYSVTISTKDKPILGFSKLYSDSINPNEKFIAVMVCSSADKSCPFVPGADARISLPYPDPKIYDDTDEVLQRYIETCQIISREILFAFQNVK
;
A
#
# COMPACT_ATOMS: atom_id res chain seq x y z
N MET A 1 19.38 2.19 13.07
CA MET A 1 19.49 1.13 12.05
C MET A 1 18.09 0.80 11.57
N ASN A 2 17.92 0.46 10.30
CA ASN A 2 16.66 0.02 9.76
C ASN A 2 16.39 -1.41 10.27
N ASP A 3 15.43 -1.56 11.19
CA ASP A 3 15.16 -2.79 11.95
C ASP A 3 14.24 -3.79 11.22
N LEU A 4 13.95 -3.57 9.94
CA LEU A 4 13.13 -4.48 9.13
C LEU A 4 13.72 -5.88 9.05
N PHE A 5 12.85 -6.89 8.90
CA PHE A 5 13.28 -8.25 8.57
C PHE A 5 14.15 -8.25 7.31
N GLU A 6 15.28 -8.97 7.37
CA GLU A 6 16.30 -8.93 6.30
C GLU A 6 15.75 -9.28 4.91
N PRO A 7 14.86 -10.27 4.70
CA PRO A 7 14.28 -10.52 3.38
C PRO A 7 13.50 -9.32 2.82
N LEU A 8 12.73 -8.64 3.66
CA LEU A 8 11.97 -7.45 3.27
C LEU A 8 12.88 -6.27 2.98
N LYS A 9 13.91 -6.06 3.80
CA LYS A 9 14.91 -5.03 3.59
C LYS A 9 15.66 -5.23 2.27
N LEU A 10 16.07 -6.46 1.95
CA LEU A 10 16.70 -6.79 0.68
C LEU A 10 15.73 -6.58 -0.50
N PHE A 11 14.47 -7.00 -0.35
CA PHE A 11 13.44 -6.77 -1.35
C PHE A 11 13.31 -5.27 -1.67
N LEU A 12 13.22 -4.40 -0.66
CA LEU A 12 13.10 -2.95 -0.85
C LEU A 12 14.37 -2.34 -1.46
N LYS A 13 15.55 -2.74 -0.97
CA LYS A 13 16.84 -2.29 -1.52
C LYS A 13 16.97 -2.58 -3.01
N ASN A 14 16.53 -3.75 -3.45
CA ASN A 14 16.56 -4.12 -4.87
C ASN A 14 15.62 -3.25 -5.71
N ARG A 15 14.49 -2.79 -5.16
CA ARG A 15 13.57 -1.90 -5.90
C ARG A 15 14.13 -0.50 -6.11
N GLU A 16 15.06 -0.03 -5.27
CA GLU A 16 15.70 1.28 -5.45
C GLU A 16 16.57 1.34 -6.72
N THR A 17 17.16 0.21 -7.13
CA THR A 17 18.00 0.15 -8.34
C THR A 17 17.18 0.08 -9.62
N GLU A 18 15.86 -0.08 -9.51
CA GLU A 18 14.95 -0.27 -10.64
C GLU A 18 14.24 1.01 -11.05
N TYR A 19 14.57 2.19 -10.49
CA TYR A 19 13.86 3.42 -10.82
C TYR A 19 13.82 3.74 -12.31
N SER A 20 14.80 3.29 -13.11
CA SER A 20 14.78 3.41 -14.58
C SER A 20 13.57 2.76 -15.24
N LEU A 21 12.91 1.79 -14.58
CA LEU A 21 11.69 1.13 -15.05
C LEU A 21 10.41 1.96 -14.84
N ILE A 22 10.50 3.12 -14.18
CA ILE A 22 9.40 4.07 -14.03
C ILE A 22 9.41 5.01 -15.24
N SER A 23 8.34 4.99 -16.04
CA SER A 23 8.18 5.89 -17.19
C SER A 23 8.11 7.36 -16.76
N ASP A 24 8.50 8.29 -17.62
CA ASP A 24 8.54 9.71 -17.29
C ASP A 24 7.16 10.27 -16.90
N PHE A 25 6.10 9.89 -17.63
CA PHE A 25 4.73 10.22 -17.25
C PHE A 25 4.35 9.71 -15.85
N ARG A 26 4.81 8.50 -15.48
CA ARG A 26 4.57 7.96 -14.15
C ARG A 26 5.39 8.70 -13.10
N ARG A 27 6.63 9.09 -13.39
CA ARG A 27 7.45 9.92 -12.49
C ARG A 27 6.78 11.25 -12.17
N GLU A 28 6.21 11.95 -13.15
CA GLU A 28 5.50 13.20 -12.91
C GLU A 28 4.35 13.02 -11.91
N THR A 29 3.58 11.94 -12.07
CA THR A 29 2.50 11.57 -11.14
C THR A 29 3.04 11.29 -9.74
N LEU A 30 4.15 10.54 -9.63
CA LEU A 30 4.78 10.22 -8.34
C LEU A 30 5.41 11.45 -7.68
N LEU A 31 6.00 12.38 -8.44
CA LEU A 31 6.54 13.64 -7.91
C LEU A 31 5.41 14.56 -7.40
N LYS A 32 4.26 14.59 -8.10
CA LYS A 32 3.06 15.24 -7.59
C LYS A 32 2.60 14.59 -6.28
N PHE A 33 2.62 13.26 -6.19
CA PHE A 33 2.31 12.54 -4.95
C PHE A 33 3.28 12.93 -3.82
N SER A 34 4.60 12.91 -4.06
CA SER A 34 5.62 13.35 -3.09
C SER A 34 5.39 14.77 -2.60
N LYS A 35 5.03 15.69 -3.51
CA LYS A 35 4.73 17.09 -3.16
C LYS A 35 3.54 17.19 -2.21
N ASN A 36 2.46 16.45 -2.45
CA ASN A 36 1.30 16.44 -1.55
C ASN A 36 1.67 15.86 -0.17
N ILE A 37 2.47 14.79 -0.13
CA ILE A 37 2.97 14.23 1.14
C ILE A 37 3.80 15.26 1.90
N LYS A 38 4.74 15.95 1.22
CA LYS A 38 5.54 17.02 1.83
C LYS A 38 4.66 18.13 2.42
N GLN A 39 3.66 18.59 1.68
CA GLN A 39 2.72 19.61 2.13
C GLN A 39 1.94 19.17 3.38
N GLU A 40 1.43 17.94 3.40
CA GLU A 40 0.73 17.39 4.57
C GLU A 40 1.65 17.27 5.78
N ILE A 41 2.88 16.77 5.61
CA ILE A 41 3.87 16.70 6.71
C ILE A 41 4.19 18.11 7.23
N SER A 42 4.40 19.11 6.37
CA SER A 42 4.67 20.48 6.80
C SER A 42 3.48 21.12 7.53
N LYS A 43 2.25 20.78 7.15
CA LYS A 43 1.02 21.33 7.73
C LYS A 43 0.63 20.65 9.05
N ASN A 44 0.75 19.32 9.10
CA ASN A 44 0.17 18.49 10.16
C ASN A 44 1.22 17.73 11.00
N ASN A 45 2.52 17.83 10.66
CA ASN A 45 3.63 16.97 11.14
C ASN A 45 3.54 15.49 10.72
N PHE A 46 2.46 15.11 10.03
CA PHE A 46 2.22 13.76 9.53
C PHE A 46 1.53 13.81 8.16
N ALA A 47 1.63 12.72 7.40
CA ALA A 47 0.80 12.47 6.23
C ALA A 47 0.10 11.11 6.40
N LYS A 48 -1.23 11.12 6.35
CA LYS A 48 -2.04 9.89 6.32
C LYS A 48 -2.35 9.52 4.88
N LEU A 49 -2.05 8.29 4.49
CA LEU A 49 -2.28 7.78 3.14
C LEU A 49 -3.34 6.68 3.20
N LEU A 50 -4.49 6.91 2.56
CA LEU A 50 -5.55 5.91 2.44
C LEU A 50 -5.56 5.34 1.02
N PHE A 51 -5.06 4.11 0.87
CA PHE A 51 -5.07 3.40 -0.41
C PHE A 51 -6.45 2.80 -0.67
N VAL A 52 -7.07 3.14 -1.80
CA VAL A 52 -8.44 2.75 -2.12
C VAL A 52 -8.49 1.91 -3.39
N CYS A 53 -9.16 0.76 -3.32
CA CYS A 53 -9.58 -0.02 -4.48
C CYS A 53 -11.02 -0.52 -4.29
N THR A 54 -11.64 -1.19 -5.26
CA THR A 54 -13.04 -1.61 -5.13
C THR A 54 -13.31 -2.48 -3.90
N HIS A 55 -12.63 -3.63 -3.75
CA HIS A 55 -12.97 -4.63 -2.72
C HIS A 55 -12.06 -4.64 -1.49
N ASN A 56 -11.09 -3.72 -1.40
CA ASN A 56 -10.00 -3.76 -0.42
C ASN A 56 -9.35 -5.14 -0.22
N SER A 57 -9.17 -5.87 -1.32
CA SER A 57 -8.83 -7.30 -1.29
C SER A 57 -7.41 -7.61 -1.77
N ARG A 58 -6.94 -6.81 -2.73
CA ARG A 58 -5.65 -7.02 -3.43
C ARG A 58 -4.80 -5.75 -3.36
N ARG A 59 -4.75 -4.98 -4.44
CA ARG A 59 -3.91 -3.79 -4.63
C ARG A 59 -3.86 -2.80 -3.46
N SER A 60 -4.98 -2.42 -2.84
CA SER A 60 -4.94 -1.45 -1.74
C SER A 60 -4.37 -2.02 -0.45
N GLN A 61 -4.54 -3.31 -0.17
CA GLN A 61 -3.88 -3.98 0.94
C GLN A 61 -2.37 -4.05 0.70
N ILE A 62 -1.97 -4.52 -0.49
CA ILE A 62 -0.56 -4.61 -0.90
C ILE A 62 0.10 -3.22 -0.80
N ALA A 63 -0.55 -2.19 -1.34
CA ALA A 63 -0.06 -0.81 -1.31
C ALA A 63 0.08 -0.26 0.11
N GLN A 64 -0.87 -0.51 1.00
CA GLN A 64 -0.75 -0.12 2.41
C GLN A 64 0.49 -0.76 3.06
N MET A 65 0.64 -2.08 2.94
CA MET A 65 1.74 -2.79 3.60
C MET A 65 3.11 -2.36 3.05
N LEU A 66 3.22 -2.20 1.74
CA LEU A 66 4.45 -1.73 1.11
C LEU A 66 4.74 -0.27 1.43
N ALA A 67 3.74 0.61 1.47
CA ALA A 67 3.93 1.98 1.92
C ALA A 67 4.45 2.06 3.35
N TYR A 68 3.89 1.27 4.25
CA TYR A 68 4.37 1.21 5.63
C TYR A 68 5.83 0.75 5.70
N ALA A 69 6.15 -0.35 5.00
CA ALA A 69 7.50 -0.88 4.95
C ALA A 69 8.50 0.10 4.32
N SER A 70 8.13 0.76 3.21
CA SER A 70 8.97 1.74 2.53
C SER A 70 9.22 2.99 3.38
N ALA A 71 8.21 3.50 4.10
CA ALA A 71 8.40 4.62 5.02
C ALA A 71 9.39 4.26 6.13
N LYS A 72 9.25 3.07 6.73
CA LYS A 72 10.15 2.55 7.77
C LYS A 72 11.55 2.32 7.23
N TYR A 73 11.66 1.75 6.03
CA TYR A 73 12.93 1.50 5.36
C TYR A 73 13.72 2.78 5.14
N LEU A 74 13.03 3.85 4.72
CA LEU A 74 13.61 5.16 4.49
C LEU A 74 13.77 5.99 5.78
N GLY A 75 13.27 5.53 6.92
CA GLY A 75 13.33 6.28 8.19
C GLY A 75 12.35 7.45 8.29
N ILE A 76 11.27 7.44 7.50
CA ILE A 76 10.24 8.49 7.50
C ILE A 76 9.14 8.11 8.50
N GLN A 77 9.19 8.71 9.69
CA GLN A 77 8.24 8.39 10.77
C GLN A 77 6.89 9.10 10.63
N SER A 78 6.84 10.19 9.86
CA SER A 78 5.65 11.03 9.68
C SER A 78 4.59 10.43 8.74
N ILE A 79 4.81 9.28 8.12
CA ILE A 79 3.85 8.65 7.20
C ILE A 79 3.04 7.57 7.94
N GLN A 80 1.72 7.69 7.86
CA GLN A 80 0.74 6.71 8.36
C GLN A 80 -0.02 6.13 7.17
N THR A 81 -0.31 4.82 7.19
CA THR A 81 -0.87 4.11 6.04
C THR A 81 -2.11 3.32 6.38
N TYR A 82 -3.09 3.41 5.49
CA TYR A 82 -4.43 2.85 5.64
C TYR A 82 -4.87 2.24 4.30
N SER A 83 -5.86 1.37 4.34
CA SER A 83 -6.50 0.89 3.12
C SER A 83 -7.99 0.71 3.31
N GLY A 84 -8.72 0.83 2.21
CA GLY A 84 -10.14 0.55 2.18
C GLY A 84 -10.64 0.32 0.77
N GLY A 85 -11.94 0.09 0.69
CA GLY A 85 -12.63 -0.05 -0.58
C GLY A 85 -14.08 0.40 -0.53
N THR A 86 -14.73 0.36 -1.68
CA THR A 86 -16.17 0.65 -1.79
C THR A 86 -17.01 -0.54 -1.33
N GLU A 87 -16.41 -1.74 -1.33
CA GLU A 87 -17.05 -2.99 -0.96
C GLU A 87 -16.12 -3.81 -0.07
N VAL A 88 -16.70 -4.60 0.83
CA VAL A 88 -15.98 -5.50 1.73
C VAL A 88 -16.09 -6.93 1.21
N THR A 89 -14.93 -7.58 1.06
CA THR A 89 -14.85 -9.00 0.71
C THR A 89 -13.91 -9.68 1.70
N GLU A 90 -12.65 -9.85 1.32
CA GLU A 90 -11.61 -10.48 2.12
C GLU A 90 -10.23 -9.96 1.72
N PHE A 91 -9.25 -10.06 2.62
CA PHE A 91 -7.85 -9.88 2.22
C PHE A 91 -7.39 -11.15 1.48
N PHE A 92 -7.30 -11.07 0.16
CA PHE A 92 -7.13 -12.24 -0.70
C PHE A 92 -5.86 -13.03 -0.39
N LYS A 93 -5.98 -14.35 -0.30
CA LYS A 93 -4.89 -15.27 0.10
C LYS A 93 -3.59 -15.09 -0.69
N ASN A 94 -3.66 -14.86 -2.01
CA ASN A 94 -2.45 -14.69 -2.82
C ASN A 94 -1.77 -13.33 -2.59
N SER A 95 -2.53 -12.31 -2.17
CA SER A 95 -1.94 -11.05 -1.70
C SER A 95 -1.14 -11.27 -0.42
N VAL A 96 -1.70 -12.04 0.52
CA VAL A 96 -1.02 -12.42 1.77
C VAL A 96 0.22 -13.25 1.46
N GLN A 97 0.11 -14.27 0.60
CA GLN A 97 1.23 -15.14 0.25
C GLN A 97 2.35 -14.40 -0.48
N ALA A 98 2.03 -13.42 -1.33
CA ALA A 98 3.03 -12.59 -1.99
C ALA A 98 3.76 -11.68 -0.99
N LEU A 99 3.06 -11.09 -0.02
CA LEU A 99 3.69 -10.31 1.05
C LEU A 99 4.61 -11.18 1.92
N ILE A 100 4.18 -12.40 2.28
CA ILE A 100 5.03 -13.36 3.00
C ILE A 100 6.30 -13.67 2.20
N ASN A 101 6.17 -13.95 0.89
CA ASN A 101 7.29 -14.27 0.01
C ASN A 101 8.35 -13.16 -0.06
N ILE A 102 7.93 -11.89 0.02
CA ILE A 102 8.85 -10.75 -0.02
C ILE A 102 9.36 -10.34 1.37
N GLY A 103 9.05 -11.10 2.42
CA GLY A 103 9.65 -10.95 3.74
C GLY A 103 8.77 -10.36 4.84
N PHE A 104 7.47 -10.16 4.61
CA PHE A 104 6.54 -9.84 5.70
C PHE A 104 6.29 -11.09 6.55
N GLN A 105 6.10 -10.92 7.86
CA GLN A 105 5.55 -11.98 8.69
C GLN A 105 4.06 -11.71 8.88
N ILE A 106 3.22 -12.67 8.49
CA ILE A 106 1.77 -12.50 8.54
C ILE A 106 1.14 -13.69 9.26
N GLU A 107 0.43 -13.39 10.35
CA GLU A 107 -0.28 -14.39 11.14
C GLU A 107 -1.79 -14.14 11.07
N GLN A 108 -2.57 -15.17 10.78
CA GLN A 108 -4.03 -15.09 10.86
C GLN A 108 -4.45 -15.07 12.34
N LYS A 109 -5.20 -14.04 12.77
CA LYS A 109 -5.60 -13.85 14.17
C LYS A 109 -7.03 -14.30 14.46
N TYR A 110 -7.93 -14.18 13.48
CA TYR A 110 -9.34 -14.54 13.65
C TYR A 110 -9.92 -15.10 12.35
N GLU A 111 -10.53 -16.27 12.46
CA GLU A 111 -11.42 -16.84 11.45
C GLU A 111 -12.85 -16.45 11.83
N LYS A 112 -13.34 -15.32 11.31
CA LYS A 112 -14.76 -15.00 11.39
C LYS A 112 -15.25 -14.78 9.96
N ASN A 113 -16.06 -15.71 9.45
CA ASN A 113 -16.65 -15.65 8.11
C ASN A 113 -15.61 -15.49 6.99
N GLN A 114 -16.07 -15.09 5.81
CA GLN A 114 -15.30 -14.86 4.59
C GLN A 114 -14.32 -13.66 4.65
N ASN A 115 -14.05 -13.01 5.79
CA ASN A 115 -13.14 -11.85 5.88
C ASN A 115 -12.13 -12.02 7.03
N PRO A 116 -11.14 -12.91 6.87
CA PRO A 116 -10.13 -13.18 7.89
C PRO A 116 -9.32 -11.93 8.23
N LYS A 117 -8.92 -11.84 9.52
CA LYS A 117 -8.05 -10.77 10.02
C LYS A 117 -6.63 -11.29 10.19
N TYR A 118 -5.69 -10.53 9.65
CA TYR A 118 -4.26 -10.83 9.67
C TYR A 118 -3.49 -9.81 10.51
N SER A 119 -2.50 -10.28 11.24
CA SER A 119 -1.48 -9.48 11.90
C SER A 119 -0.25 -9.45 11.03
N VAL A 120 0.07 -8.29 10.46
CA VAL A 120 1.18 -8.09 9.52
C VAL A 120 2.32 -7.38 10.23
N THR A 121 3.47 -8.04 10.31
CA THR A 121 4.66 -7.56 11.01
C THR A 121 5.82 -7.41 10.04
N ILE A 122 6.65 -6.38 10.23
CA ILE A 122 7.81 -6.08 9.38
C ILE A 122 9.14 -6.01 10.14
N SER A 123 9.09 -5.94 11.47
CA SER A 123 10.24 -5.94 12.38
C SER A 123 9.82 -6.45 13.75
N THR A 124 10.78 -6.75 14.63
CA THR A 124 10.50 -7.14 16.02
C THR A 124 10.12 -5.95 16.92
N LYS A 125 10.28 -4.71 16.46
CA LYS A 125 10.06 -3.49 17.25
C LYS A 125 8.77 -2.76 16.90
N ASP A 126 8.27 -2.95 15.68
CA ASP A 126 7.06 -2.29 15.19
C ASP A 126 5.80 -3.03 15.67
N LYS A 127 4.75 -2.26 15.98
CA LYS A 127 3.43 -2.85 16.22
C LYS A 127 2.91 -3.47 14.92
N PRO A 128 2.30 -4.67 14.96
CA PRO A 128 1.71 -5.27 13.78
C PRO A 128 0.56 -4.42 13.22
N ILE A 129 0.42 -4.42 11.89
CA ILE A 129 -0.73 -3.84 11.20
C ILE A 129 -1.84 -4.89 11.12
N LEU A 130 -3.06 -4.50 11.45
CA LEU A 130 -4.24 -5.33 11.27
C LEU A 130 -4.73 -5.26 9.81
N GLY A 131 -4.47 -6.32 9.04
CA GLY A 131 -4.88 -6.48 7.64
C GLY A 131 -6.20 -7.24 7.52
N PHE A 132 -7.21 -6.62 6.89
CA PHE A 132 -8.52 -7.20 6.57
C PHE A 132 -9.25 -6.28 5.60
N SER A 133 -10.17 -6.83 4.81
CA SER A 133 -10.98 -6.03 3.88
C SER A 133 -11.98 -5.17 4.66
N LYS A 134 -12.07 -3.88 4.31
CA LYS A 134 -12.92 -2.90 4.98
C LYS A 134 -13.30 -1.77 4.03
N LEU A 135 -14.35 -1.04 4.39
CA LEU A 135 -14.75 0.16 3.65
C LEU A 135 -13.70 1.26 3.83
N TYR A 136 -13.53 2.12 2.83
CA TYR A 136 -12.69 3.31 2.98
C TYR A 136 -13.22 4.23 4.10
N SER A 137 -14.52 4.16 4.39
CA SER A 137 -15.20 4.88 5.48
C SER A 137 -15.24 4.14 6.82
N ASP A 138 -14.57 3.00 6.95
CA ASP A 138 -14.48 2.26 8.21
C ASP A 138 -13.82 3.11 9.31
N SER A 139 -14.24 2.96 10.57
CA SER A 139 -13.78 3.80 11.68
C SER A 139 -12.28 3.67 12.01
N ILE A 140 -11.62 2.60 11.53
CA ILE A 140 -10.16 2.47 11.64
C ILE A 140 -9.40 3.38 10.65
N ASN A 141 -10.06 3.81 9.57
CA ASN A 141 -9.49 4.69 8.57
C ASN A 141 -9.69 6.16 8.99
N PRO A 142 -8.81 7.08 8.54
CA PRO A 142 -8.97 8.50 8.83
C PRO A 142 -10.24 9.06 8.18
N ASN A 143 -10.92 9.95 8.89
CA ASN A 143 -12.10 10.68 8.42
C ASN A 143 -11.76 12.11 7.94
N GLU A 144 -10.57 12.62 8.21
CA GLU A 144 -10.05 13.92 7.77
C GLU A 144 -8.51 13.91 7.67
N LYS A 145 -7.93 14.91 7.00
CA LYS A 145 -6.47 15.15 6.94
C LYS A 145 -5.69 13.94 6.41
N PHE A 146 -6.15 13.41 5.28
CA PHE A 146 -5.49 12.30 4.59
C PHE A 146 -5.46 12.52 3.08
N ILE A 147 -4.54 11.82 2.43
CA ILE A 147 -4.46 11.73 0.97
C ILE A 147 -5.13 10.43 0.55
N ALA A 148 -6.18 10.53 -0.26
CA ALA A 148 -6.79 9.38 -0.91
C ALA A 148 -5.94 8.95 -2.12
N VAL A 149 -5.47 7.70 -2.12
CA VAL A 149 -4.64 7.15 -3.20
C VAL A 149 -5.41 6.05 -3.91
N MET A 150 -5.90 6.35 -5.11
CA MET A 150 -6.72 5.44 -5.91
C MET A 150 -5.80 4.45 -6.65
N VAL A 151 -5.77 3.19 -6.23
CA VAL A 151 -4.84 2.18 -6.76
C VAL A 151 -5.44 1.25 -7.81
N CYS A 152 -6.71 1.44 -8.14
CA CYS A 152 -7.34 0.81 -9.29
C CYS A 152 -8.09 1.83 -10.15
N SER A 153 -8.09 1.59 -11.45
CA SER A 153 -8.78 2.45 -12.43
C SER A 153 -10.30 2.48 -12.24
N SER A 154 -10.90 1.41 -11.70
CA SER A 154 -12.33 1.37 -11.37
C SER A 154 -12.68 2.34 -10.25
N ALA A 155 -11.98 2.27 -9.11
CA ALA A 155 -12.23 3.19 -8.01
C ALA A 155 -11.90 4.63 -8.39
N ASP A 156 -10.87 4.84 -9.22
CA ASP A 156 -10.53 6.16 -9.74
C ASP A 156 -11.66 6.79 -10.58
N LYS A 157 -12.38 6.00 -11.38
CA LYS A 157 -13.53 6.49 -12.15
C LYS A 157 -14.80 6.61 -11.31
N SER A 158 -15.04 5.68 -10.40
CA SER A 158 -16.29 5.60 -9.63
C SER A 158 -16.35 6.57 -8.47
N CYS A 159 -15.22 7.11 -8.00
CA CYS A 159 -15.17 7.96 -6.82
C CYS A 159 -14.42 9.28 -7.10
N PRO A 160 -15.07 10.28 -7.72
CA PRO A 160 -14.45 11.57 -7.99
C PRO A 160 -14.17 12.36 -6.69
N PHE A 161 -14.93 12.09 -5.62
CA PHE A 161 -14.83 12.77 -4.34
C PHE A 161 -14.74 11.75 -3.20
N VAL A 162 -13.66 11.83 -2.41
CA VAL A 162 -13.49 11.06 -1.17
C VAL A 162 -13.66 12.04 -0.01
N PRO A 163 -14.78 12.00 0.74
CA PRO A 163 -15.01 12.93 1.85
C PRO A 163 -13.87 12.91 2.86
N GLY A 164 -13.42 14.09 3.29
CA GLY A 164 -12.35 14.24 4.28
C GLY A 164 -10.92 14.15 3.73
N ALA A 165 -10.74 13.83 2.45
CA ALA A 165 -9.41 13.81 1.83
C ALA A 165 -8.93 15.23 1.49
N ASP A 166 -7.73 15.59 1.97
CA ASP A 166 -7.06 16.88 1.66
C ASP A 166 -6.51 16.88 0.23
N ALA A 167 -6.16 15.69 -0.29
CA ALA A 167 -5.76 15.49 -1.67
C ALA A 167 -6.21 14.11 -2.20
N ARG A 168 -6.36 14.01 -3.51
CA ARG A 168 -6.69 12.77 -4.22
C ARG A 168 -5.67 12.51 -5.32
N ILE A 169 -5.04 11.34 -5.29
CA ILE A 169 -4.00 10.94 -6.23
C ILE A 169 -4.44 9.64 -6.93
N SER A 170 -4.38 9.63 -8.26
CA SER A 170 -4.60 8.42 -9.05
C SER A 170 -3.26 7.70 -9.28
N LEU A 171 -3.12 6.50 -8.72
CA LEU A 171 -1.97 5.61 -8.89
C LEU A 171 -2.42 4.19 -9.28
N PRO A 172 -3.12 3.98 -10.41
CA PRO A 172 -3.64 2.67 -10.76
C PRO A 172 -2.50 1.67 -11.03
N TYR A 173 -2.68 0.44 -10.51
CA TYR A 173 -1.80 -0.70 -10.77
C TYR A 173 -2.55 -1.79 -11.52
N PRO A 174 -1.84 -2.61 -12.34
CA PRO A 174 -2.41 -3.81 -12.95
C PRO A 174 -3.09 -4.70 -11.90
N ASP A 175 -4.28 -5.22 -12.19
CA ASP A 175 -4.97 -6.12 -11.26
C ASP A 175 -4.44 -7.54 -11.45
N PRO A 176 -3.77 -8.14 -10.44
CA PRO A 176 -3.30 -9.52 -10.56
C PRO A 176 -4.45 -10.54 -10.59
N LYS A 177 -5.69 -10.11 -10.31
CA LYS A 177 -6.90 -10.95 -10.36
C LYS A 177 -7.05 -11.74 -11.66
N ILE A 178 -6.60 -11.19 -12.80
CA ILE A 178 -6.73 -11.87 -14.11
C ILE A 178 -5.95 -13.21 -14.17
N TYR A 179 -5.05 -13.43 -13.22
CA TYR A 179 -4.23 -14.63 -13.13
C TYR A 179 -4.69 -15.59 -12.03
N ASP A 180 -5.82 -15.32 -11.35
CA ASP A 180 -6.27 -16.09 -10.19
C ASP A 180 -6.42 -17.60 -10.46
N ASP A 181 -6.80 -17.96 -11.70
CA ASP A 181 -7.00 -19.33 -12.16
C ASP A 181 -5.82 -19.87 -12.98
N THR A 182 -4.62 -19.30 -12.82
CA THR A 182 -3.40 -19.69 -13.55
C THR A 182 -2.31 -20.21 -12.61
N ASP A 183 -1.40 -21.02 -13.14
CA ASP A 183 -0.25 -21.53 -12.38
C ASP A 183 0.75 -20.42 -11.99
N GLU A 184 0.71 -19.28 -12.68
CA GLU A 184 1.58 -18.12 -12.41
C GLU A 184 1.02 -17.18 -11.33
N VAL A 185 -0.12 -17.50 -10.72
CA VAL A 185 -0.85 -16.58 -9.84
C VAL A 185 0.04 -15.93 -8.79
N LEU A 186 0.81 -16.69 -8.03
CA LEU A 186 1.67 -16.14 -6.98
C LEU A 186 2.75 -15.19 -7.55
N GLN A 187 3.35 -15.56 -8.68
CA GLN A 187 4.38 -14.77 -9.34
C GLN A 187 3.82 -13.40 -9.78
N ARG A 188 2.58 -13.36 -10.30
CA ARG A 188 1.92 -12.12 -10.73
C ARG A 188 1.57 -11.19 -9.56
N TYR A 189 1.24 -11.75 -8.41
CA TYR A 189 1.08 -10.97 -7.18
C TYR A 189 2.42 -10.43 -6.67
N ILE A 190 3.51 -11.19 -6.77
CA ILE A 190 4.87 -10.71 -6.43
C ILE A 190 5.30 -9.59 -7.39
N GLU A 191 5.05 -9.71 -8.68
CA GLU A 191 5.29 -8.63 -9.67
C GLU A 191 4.50 -7.36 -9.31
N THR A 192 3.24 -7.52 -8.88
CA THR A 192 2.44 -6.40 -8.39
C THR A 192 3.09 -5.73 -7.18
N CYS A 193 3.60 -6.51 -6.21
CA CYS A 193 4.37 -5.98 -5.09
C CYS A 193 5.64 -5.25 -5.55
N GLN A 194 6.33 -5.74 -6.57
CA GLN A 194 7.54 -5.11 -7.09
C GLN A 194 7.24 -3.73 -7.70
N ILE A 195 6.22 -3.65 -8.55
CA ILE A 195 5.79 -2.38 -9.19
C ILE A 195 5.39 -1.37 -8.13
N ILE A 196 4.50 -1.76 -7.21
CA ILE A 196 4.01 -0.88 -6.14
C ILE A 196 5.17 -0.38 -5.27
N SER A 197 6.04 -1.30 -4.82
CA SER A 197 7.17 -0.95 -3.96
C SER A 197 8.15 0.02 -4.64
N ARG A 198 8.51 -0.25 -5.90
CA ARG A 198 9.40 0.61 -6.69
C ARG A 198 8.89 2.04 -6.79
N GLU A 199 7.60 2.19 -7.11
CA GLU A 199 7.01 3.51 -7.26
C GLU A 199 6.84 4.25 -5.93
N ILE A 200 6.43 3.53 -4.87
CA ILE A 200 6.29 4.14 -3.54
C ILE A 200 7.66 4.54 -2.98
N LEU A 201 8.70 3.72 -3.16
CA LEU A 201 10.07 4.07 -2.76
C LEU A 201 10.55 5.30 -3.51
N PHE A 202 10.34 5.38 -4.83
CA PHE A 202 10.66 6.57 -5.61
C PHE A 202 9.94 7.80 -5.07
N ALA A 203 8.63 7.70 -4.83
CA ALA A 203 7.85 8.81 -4.28
C ALA A 203 8.37 9.24 -2.91
N PHE A 204 8.63 8.31 -2.00
CA PHE A 204 9.04 8.61 -0.62
C PHE A 204 10.49 9.08 -0.53
N GLN A 205 11.39 8.62 -1.39
CA GLN A 205 12.73 9.20 -1.53
C GLN A 205 12.66 10.68 -1.90
N ASN A 206 11.68 11.08 -2.71
CA ASN A 206 11.41 12.47 -3.06
C ASN A 206 10.55 13.22 -2.01
N VAL A 207 10.20 12.58 -0.88
CA VAL A 207 9.60 13.22 0.31
C VAL A 207 10.67 13.65 1.33
N LYS A 208 11.83 12.97 1.34
CA LYS A 208 13.02 13.52 1.99
C LYS A 208 13.44 14.84 1.33
#